data_AF-A0A9D6KHD7-F1
#
_entry.id   AF-A0A9D6KHD7-F1
#
_cell.length_a   1.000
_cell.length_b   1.000
_cell.length_c   1.000
_cell.angle_alpha   90.00
_cell.angle_beta   90.00
_cell.angle_gamma   90.00
#
_symmetry.space_group_name_H-M   'P 1'
#
loop_
_entity.id
_entity.type
_entity.pdbx_description
1 polymer ?
#
loop_
_entity_poly.entity_id
_entity_poly.type
_entity_poly.pdbx_seq_one_letter_code
_entity_poly.pdbx_strand_id
1 'polypeptide(L)'
;MAVLRVVRISALALLITGLTWLSQEVGRAQGNEPVPGTSWALGVLSLLFFVRAVVLEGTRGREATVQKDLLWGAAAGGVLSILNRL
;
A
#
# COMPACT_ATOMS: atom_id res chain seq x y z
N MET A 1 -0.18 -17.88 -13.97
CA MET A 1 -0.53 -17.56 -12.56
C MET A 1 0.31 -16.41 -11.99
N ALA A 2 1.65 -16.43 -12.10
CA ALA A 2 2.50 -15.37 -11.54
C ALA A 2 2.25 -13.97 -12.14
N VAL A 3 2.00 -13.87 -13.44
CA VAL A 3 1.69 -12.58 -14.11
C VAL A 3 0.43 -11.94 -13.54
N LEU A 4 -0.66 -12.71 -13.42
CA LEU A 4 -1.92 -12.22 -12.84
C LEU A 4 -1.72 -11.72 -11.40
N ARG A 5 -0.88 -12.41 -10.63
CA ARG A 5 -0.53 -12.01 -9.27
C ARG A 5 0.17 -10.65 -9.24
N VAL A 6 1.20 -10.48 -10.06
CA VAL A 6 1.91 -9.19 -10.18
C VAL A 6 0.94 -8.09 -10.59
N VAL A 7 0.07 -8.34 -11.57
CA VAL A 7 -0.96 -7.38 -11.99
C VAL A 7 -1.89 -6.98 -10.84
N ARG A 8 -2.39 -7.94 -10.05
CA ARG A 8 -3.25 -7.63 -8.88
C ARG A 8 -2.53 -6.81 -7.82
N ILE A 9 -1.30 -7.20 -7.47
CA ILE A 9 -0.48 -6.48 -6.49
C ILE A 9 -0.21 -5.05 -6.97
N SER A 10 0.21 -4.88 -8.22
CA SER A 10 0.46 -3.57 -8.81
C SER A 10 -0.82 -2.72 -8.89
N ALA A 11 -1.95 -3.31 -9.29
CA ALA A 11 -3.24 -2.62 -9.33
C ALA A 11 -3.65 -2.10 -7.94
N LEU A 12 -3.48 -2.92 -6.89
CA LEU A 12 -3.75 -2.51 -5.51
C LEU A 12 -2.80 -1.42 -5.04
N ALA A 13 -1.50 -1.52 -5.37
CA ALA A 13 -0.52 -0.51 -5.01
C ALA A 13 -0.84 0.85 -5.65
N LEU A 14 -1.16 0.86 -6.96
CA LEU A 14 -1.56 2.06 -7.70
C LEU A 14 -2.88 2.63 -7.17
N LEU A 15 -3.85 1.78 -6.86
CA LEU A 15 -5.13 2.20 -6.29
C LEU A 15 -4.92 2.92 -4.95
N ILE A 16 -4.14 2.34 -4.04
CA ILE A 16 -3.83 2.95 -2.74
C ILE A 16 -3.10 4.27 -2.94
N THR A 17 -2.10 4.31 -3.82
CA THR A 17 -1.35 5.52 -4.14
C THR A 17 -2.26 6.64 -4.65
N GLY A 18 -3.11 6.33 -5.64
CA GLY A 18 -4.06 7.26 -6.23
C GLY A 18 -5.11 7.76 -5.23
N LEU A 19 -5.66 6.88 -4.40
CA LEU A 19 -6.60 7.26 -3.34
C LEU A 19 -5.93 8.17 -2.30
N THR A 20 -4.68 7.89 -1.93
CA THR A 20 -3.94 8.72 -0.97
C THR A 20 -3.69 10.12 -1.54
N TRP A 21 -3.30 10.20 -2.82
CA TRP A 21 -3.10 11.47 -3.51
C TRP A 21 -4.42 12.27 -3.62
N LEU A 22 -5.50 11.62 -4.07
CA LEU A 22 -6.81 12.25 -4.20
C LEU A 22 -7.33 12.76 -2.85
N SER A 23 -7.19 11.96 -1.79
CA SER A 23 -7.60 12.34 -0.44
C SER A 23 -6.89 13.60 0.05
N GLN A 24 -5.60 13.75 -0.25
CA GLN A 24 -4.88 14.97 0.11
C GLN A 24 -5.32 16.16 -0.72
N GLU A 25 -5.54 15.97 -2.01
CA GLU A 25 -5.92 17.07 -2.89
C GLU A 25 -7.28 17.64 -2.48
N VAL A 26 -8.23 16.76 -2.17
CA VAL A 26 -9.53 17.16 -1.59
C VAL A 26 -9.34 17.82 -0.23
N GLY A 27 -8.45 17.31 0.63
CA GLY A 27 -8.13 17.91 1.91
C GLY A 27 -7.62 19.35 1.77
N ARG A 28 -6.65 19.58 0.89
CA ARG A 28 -6.10 20.91 0.59
C ARG A 28 -7.15 21.85 0.03
N ALA A 29 -7.99 21.37 -0.88
CA ALA A 29 -9.10 22.15 -1.45
C ALA A 29 -10.11 22.60 -0.38
N GLN A 30 -10.21 21.86 0.73
CA GLN A 30 -11.06 22.21 1.88
C GLN A 30 -10.32 23.02 2.96
N GLY A 31 -9.06 23.42 2.72
CA GLY A 31 -8.25 24.15 3.70
C GLY A 31 -7.66 23.28 4.81
N ASN A 32 -7.71 21.94 4.67
CA ASN A 32 -7.04 21.04 5.60
C ASN A 32 -5.58 20.85 5.17
N GLU A 33 -4.66 21.34 6.00
CA GLU A 33 -3.23 21.13 5.75
C GLU A 33 -2.82 19.66 6.01
N PRO A 34 -1.77 19.17 5.34
CA PRO A 34 -1.24 17.84 5.58
C PRO A 34 -0.78 17.70 7.04
N VAL A 35 -1.36 16.73 7.75
CA VAL A 35 -0.99 16.47 9.15
C VAL A 35 0.47 16.00 9.23
N PRO A 36 1.31 16.64 10.06
CA PRO A 36 2.67 16.20 10.31
C PRO A 36 2.69 14.73 10.78
N GLY A 37 3.59 13.92 10.22
CA GLY A 37 3.70 12.51 10.60
C GLY A 37 2.85 11.54 9.77
N THR A 38 2.03 12.02 8.82
CA THR A 38 1.28 11.13 7.91
C THR A 38 2.19 10.19 7.12
N SER A 39 3.37 10.65 6.69
CA SER A 39 4.37 9.82 6.00
C SER A 39 4.93 8.72 6.91
N TRP A 40 5.20 9.03 8.18
CA TRP A 40 5.64 8.04 9.17
C TRP A 40 4.56 7.00 9.45
N ALA A 41 3.30 7.43 9.61
CA ALA A 41 2.18 6.51 9.82
C ALA A 41 2.01 5.56 8.64
N LEU A 42 2.06 6.06 7.40
CA LEU A 42 2.03 5.24 6.20
C LEU A 42 3.22 4.28 6.14
N GLY A 43 4.42 4.73 6.53
CA GLY A 43 5.63 3.91 6.54
C GLY A 43 5.51 2.73 7.51
N VAL A 44 5.02 2.98 8.72
CA VAL A 44 4.79 1.93 9.73
C VAL A 44 3.73 0.95 9.24
N LEU A 45 2.62 1.43 8.67
CA LEU A 45 1.57 0.55 8.12
C LEU A 45 2.10 -0.31 6.97
N SER A 46 2.85 0.28 6.04
CA SER A 46 3.51 -0.45 4.95
C SER A 46 4.43 -1.54 5.47
N LEU A 47 5.22 -1.24 6.50
CA LEU A 47 6.11 -2.21 7.13
C LEU A 47 5.33 -3.35 7.78
N LEU A 48 4.25 -3.06 8.51
CA LEU A 48 3.41 -4.08 9.14
C LEU A 48 2.76 -4.99 8.10
N PHE A 49 2.24 -4.44 6.99
CA PHE A 49 1.68 -5.24 5.90
C PHE A 49 2.75 -6.09 5.22
N PHE A 50 3.95 -5.56 5.00
CA PHE A 50 5.07 -6.29 4.43
C PHE A 50 5.48 -7.47 5.31
N VAL A 51 5.73 -7.23 6.60
CA VAL A 51 6.09 -8.28 7.57
C VAL A 51 5.02 -9.37 7.58
N ARG A 52 3.74 -8.97 7.61
CA ARG A 52 2.64 -9.93 7.57
C ARG A 52 2.59 -10.71 6.26
N ALA A 53 2.86 -10.08 5.11
CA ALA A 53 2.92 -10.75 3.81
C ALA A 53 4.02 -11.82 3.79
N VAL A 54 5.21 -11.49 4.30
CA VAL A 54 6.34 -12.42 4.42
C VAL A 54 6.01 -13.59 5.34
N VAL A 55 5.45 -13.33 6.53
CA VAL A 55 5.04 -14.39 7.47
C VAL A 55 3.97 -15.29 6.86
N LEU A 56 3.01 -14.73 6.13
CA LEU A 56 1.92 -15.51 5.51
C LEU A 56 2.42 -16.40 4.36
N GLU A 57 3.43 -15.96 3.62
CA GLU A 57 4.11 -16.79 2.60
C GLU A 57 4.94 -17.91 3.23
N GLY A 58 5.58 -17.64 4.37
CA GLY A 58 6.33 -18.65 5.11
C GLY A 58 5.43 -19.72 5.75
N THR A 59 4.21 -19.37 6.16
CA THR A 59 3.33 -20.25 6.96
C THR A 59 2.21 -20.94 6.17
N ARG A 60 1.71 -20.35 5.07
CA ARG A 60 0.53 -20.86 4.32
C ARG A 60 0.85 -21.29 2.88
N GLY A 61 2.01 -21.91 2.65
CA GLY A 61 2.44 -22.38 1.33
C GLY A 61 2.68 -21.25 0.32
N ARG A 62 3.09 -21.55 -0.92
CA ARG A 62 3.37 -20.53 -1.97
C ARG A 62 2.16 -20.18 -2.85
N GLU A 63 0.98 -20.66 -2.48
CA GLU A 63 -0.23 -20.42 -3.26
C GLU A 63 -0.63 -18.95 -3.25
N ALA A 64 -1.01 -18.44 -4.42
CA ALA A 64 -1.42 -17.06 -4.60
C ALA A 64 -2.88 -16.88 -4.13
N THR A 65 -3.06 -16.31 -2.95
CA THR A 65 -4.38 -15.98 -2.40
C THR A 65 -4.65 -14.48 -2.46
N VAL A 66 -5.92 -14.10 -2.52
CA VAL A 66 -6.35 -12.69 -2.52
C VAL A 66 -5.80 -11.95 -1.29
N GLN A 67 -5.78 -12.61 -0.13
CA GLN A 67 -5.24 -12.02 1.11
C GLN A 67 -3.75 -11.68 1.00
N LYS A 68 -2.93 -12.58 0.42
CA LYS A 68 -1.49 -12.32 0.23
C LYS A 68 -1.26 -11.17 -0.74
N ASP A 69 -2.00 -11.16 -1.84
CA ASP A 69 -1.89 -10.11 -2.85
C ASP A 69 -2.31 -8.74 -2.30
N LEU A 70 -3.30 -8.72 -1.40
CA LEU A 70 -3.70 -7.51 -0.69
C LEU A 70 -2.62 -6.99 0.25
N LEU A 71 -1.97 -7.87 1.02
CA LEU A 71 -0.88 -7.46 1.90
C LEU A 71 0.33 -6.91 1.12
N TRP A 72 0.71 -7.58 0.03
CA TRP A 72 1.77 -7.10 -0.85
C TRP A 72 1.42 -5.78 -1.53
N GLY A 73 0.19 -5.66 -2.04
CA GLY A 73 -0.32 -4.44 -2.67
C GLY A 73 -0.39 -3.27 -1.69
N ALA A 74 -0.83 -3.51 -0.44
CA ALA A 74 -0.90 -2.49 0.61
C ALA A 74 0.48 -2.02 1.05
N ALA A 75 1.42 -2.94 1.24
CA ALA A 75 2.79 -2.61 1.56
C ALA A 75 3.43 -1.73 0.48
N ALA A 76 3.36 -2.17 -0.78
CA ALA A 76 3.91 -1.45 -1.93
C ALA A 76 3.20 -0.11 -2.15
N GLY A 77 1.87 -0.08 -2.06
CA GLY A 77 1.07 1.13 -2.23
C GLY A 77 1.39 2.20 -1.18
N GLY A 78 1.55 1.84 0.09
CA GLY A 78 1.93 2.83 1.11
C GLY A 78 3.35 3.38 0.93
N VAL A 79 4.31 2.57 0.44
CA VAL A 79 5.66 3.05 0.10
C VAL A 79 5.60 3.99 -1.10
N LEU A 80 4.88 3.62 -2.16
CA LEU A 80 4.65 4.47 -3.33
C LEU A 80 3.96 5.79 -2.94
N SER A 81 2.97 5.77 -2.05
CA SER A 81 2.33 6.99 -1.54
C SER A 81 3.30 7.93 -0.83
N ILE A 82 4.31 7.40 -0.14
CA ILE A 82 5.35 8.22 0.49
C ILE A 82 6.30 8.78 -0.56
N LEU A 83 6.76 7.93 -1.49
CA LEU A 83 7.69 8.33 -2.56
C LEU A 83 7.08 9.35 -3.51
N ASN A 84 5.78 9.23 -3.83
CA ASN A 84 5.07 10.18 -4.69
C ASN A 84 4.83 11.55 -4.01
N ARG A 85 5.12 11.66 -2.71
CA ARG A 85 5.06 12.91 -1.95
C ARG A 85 6.43 13.57 -1.74
N LEU A 86 7.53 12.83 -1.96
CA LEU A 86 8.90 13.35 -1.96
C LEU A 86 9.23 13.95 -3.34
#